data_AF-K2A988-F1
#
_entry.id   AF-K2A988-F1
#
_cell.length_a   1.000
_cell.length_b   1.000
_cell.length_c   1.000
_cell.angle_alpha   90.00
_cell.angle_beta   90.00
_cell.angle_gamma   90.00
#
_symmetry.space_group_name_H-M   'P 1'
#
loop_
_entity.id
_entity.type
_entity.pdbx_description
1 polymer ?
#
loop_
_entity_poly.entity_id
_entity_poly.type
_entity_poly.pdbx_seq_one_letter_code
_entity_poly.pdbx_strand_id
1 'polypeptide(L)'
;MKINIKFNKKLLYILFPILFILILFGGLATYGYFTAKSFTPNIEALQVTGAKLSAAFQAQDLVVAKSEAQALSLQVGELDTKYQKVGWIGSFPFLGVYQKDGQHGINAGKFLTKSIETLIASVEPYADLLGFKTGVATPSGTPKAQSIEDRIVFMAQTLDKISPDLEKVEADMTAAQKELDQINPARYPETISGKNIRSKIVEVKSTVAESAQLLSQAKPLIKLLPDLLGNPNPKTYMVLFQNDAELRPTGGFMTAYAFLRVTKGKIEPLSSFDIYDLDARFNKKVPAPEPIKKYLNETYLNLRNSNMSPDYKVSMDLFYQYYRDIPGFPKPDGIIAIDTKFPVEILKVIGPIGVGGWGNFGPQNDPACD
;
A
#
# COMPACT_ATOMS: atom_id res chain seq x y z
N MET A 1 2.65 46.29 68.62
CA MET A 1 2.78 44.87 68.99
C MET A 1 3.83 44.23 68.08
N LYS A 2 5.09 44.10 68.52
CA LYS A 2 6.16 43.44 67.74
C LYS A 2 6.01 41.93 67.94
N ILE A 3 5.46 41.23 66.95
CA ILE A 3 5.35 39.77 66.96
C ILE A 3 6.77 39.21 66.77
N ASN A 4 7.37 38.75 67.86
CA ASN A 4 8.70 38.16 67.87
C ASN A 4 8.57 36.66 67.60
N ILE A 5 8.54 36.27 66.32
CA ILE A 5 8.46 34.85 65.91
C ILE A 5 9.85 34.22 66.11
N LYS A 6 10.04 33.47 67.19
CA LYS A 6 11.21 32.60 67.37
C LYS A 6 11.12 31.42 66.39
N PHE A 7 11.70 31.56 65.20
CA PHE A 7 11.84 30.44 64.27
C PHE A 7 12.76 29.37 64.87
N ASN A 8 12.23 28.15 65.03
CA ASN A 8 13.00 26.99 65.48
C ASN A 8 14.05 26.66 64.40
N LYS A 9 15.34 26.85 64.70
CA LYS A 9 16.44 26.63 63.75
C LYS A 9 16.40 25.24 63.10
N LYS A 10 15.93 24.20 63.81
CA LYS A 10 15.76 22.84 63.26
C LYS A 10 14.70 22.75 62.15
N LEU A 11 13.63 23.54 62.24
CA LEU A 11 12.57 23.59 61.22
C LEU A 11 13.07 24.28 59.94
N LEU A 12 13.92 25.30 60.09
CA LEU A 12 14.54 26.01 58.97
C LEU A 12 15.47 25.08 58.16
N TYR A 13 16.22 24.19 58.81
CA TYR A 13 17.09 23.20 58.14
C TYR A 13 16.33 22.13 57.35
N ILE A 14 15.06 21.87 57.68
CA ILE A 14 14.21 20.90 56.97
C ILE A 14 13.43 21.58 55.84
N LEU A 15 12.93 22.80 56.06
CA LEU A 15 12.15 23.54 55.07
C LEU A 15 13.01 24.09 53.92
N PHE A 16 14.26 24.46 54.18
CA PHE A 16 15.16 25.02 53.17
C PHE A 16 15.46 24.05 52.01
N PRO A 17 15.84 22.77 52.23
CA PRO A 17 16.05 21.83 51.13
C PRO A 17 14.76 21.50 50.37
N ILE A 18 13.59 21.46 51.04
CA ILE A 18 12.30 21.24 50.38
C ILE A 18 11.93 22.42 49.49
N LEU A 19 12.12 23.66 49.97
CA LEU A 19 11.91 24.87 49.18
C LEU A 19 12.88 24.97 48.00
N PHE A 20 14.15 24.57 48.20
CA PHE A 20 15.14 24.50 47.13
C PHE A 20 14.75 23.47 46.07
N ILE A 21 14.28 22.28 46.47
CA ILE A 21 13.74 21.26 45.55
C ILE A 21 12.52 21.80 44.80
N LEU A 22 11.59 22.50 45.46
CA LEU A 22 10.40 23.07 44.82
C LEU A 22 10.74 24.20 43.84
N ILE A 23 11.72 25.06 44.15
CA ILE A 23 12.22 26.10 43.24
C ILE A 23 12.94 25.46 42.05
N LEU A 24 13.70 24.40 42.28
CA LEU A 24 14.42 23.67 41.24
C LEU A 24 13.45 22.92 40.32
N PHE A 25 12.41 22.28 40.87
CA PHE A 25 11.31 21.68 40.12
C PHE A 25 10.46 22.73 39.39
N GLY A 26 10.17 23.88 40.01
CA GLY A 26 9.44 24.98 39.38
C GLY A 26 10.22 25.63 38.24
N GLY A 27 11.54 25.79 38.42
CA GLY A 27 12.46 26.25 37.38
C GLY A 27 12.60 25.25 36.24
N LEU A 28 12.68 23.96 36.53
CA LEU A 28 12.68 22.89 35.53
C LEU A 28 11.35 22.80 34.77
N ALA A 29 10.21 22.98 35.45
CA ALA A 29 8.88 22.94 34.83
C ALA A 29 8.64 24.15 33.93
N THR A 30 9.03 25.35 34.38
CA THR A 30 8.97 26.56 33.54
C THR A 30 9.92 26.47 32.36
N TYR A 31 11.17 26.04 32.57
CA TYR A 31 12.12 25.80 31.49
C TYR A 31 11.59 24.76 30.50
N GLY A 32 11.09 23.61 30.97
CA GLY A 32 10.49 22.57 30.15
C GLY A 32 9.29 23.06 29.33
N TYR A 33 8.45 23.91 29.90
CA TYR A 33 7.34 24.56 29.18
C TYR A 33 7.85 25.51 28.07
N PHE A 34 8.81 26.38 28.37
CA PHE A 34 9.39 27.29 27.38
C PHE A 34 10.15 26.52 26.28
N THR A 35 10.86 25.47 26.65
CA THR A 35 11.55 24.56 25.73
C THR A 35 10.55 23.87 24.81
N ALA A 36 9.49 23.26 25.33
CA ALA A 36 8.43 22.65 24.53
C ALA A 36 7.79 23.67 23.58
N LYS A 37 7.48 24.87 24.08
CA LYS A 37 6.92 25.96 23.27
C LYS A 37 7.88 26.41 22.16
N SER A 38 9.19 26.39 22.40
CA SER A 38 10.20 26.78 21.41
C SER A 38 10.28 25.84 20.20
N PHE A 39 9.78 24.60 20.31
CA PHE A 39 9.71 23.64 19.20
C PHE A 39 8.43 23.75 18.37
N THR A 40 7.39 24.40 18.89
CA THR A 40 6.12 24.61 18.17
C THR A 40 6.30 25.10 16.73
N PRO A 41 7.08 26.17 16.45
CA PRO A 41 7.25 26.64 15.07
C PRO A 41 7.95 25.60 14.16
N ASN A 42 8.87 24.79 14.70
CA ASN A 42 9.53 23.73 13.92
C ASN A 42 8.53 22.61 13.60
N ILE A 43 7.67 22.22 14.55
CA ILE A 43 6.65 21.20 14.35
C ILE A 43 5.57 21.68 13.38
N GLU A 44 5.15 22.95 13.47
CA GLU A 44 4.19 23.55 12.54
C GLU A 44 4.78 23.63 11.12
N ALA A 45 6.06 23.98 10.97
CA ALA A 45 6.74 23.94 9.68
C ALA A 45 6.73 22.53 9.06
N LEU A 46 7.06 21.50 9.85
CA LEU A 46 7.00 20.10 9.41
C LEU A 46 5.59 19.70 8.96
N GLN A 47 4.56 20.11 9.69
CA GLN A 47 3.16 19.82 9.32
C GLN A 47 2.77 20.51 8.00
N VAL A 48 3.16 21.77 7.81
CA VAL A 48 2.89 22.52 6.59
C VAL A 48 3.62 21.92 5.40
N THR A 49 4.91 21.62 5.53
CA THR A 49 5.71 20.99 4.46
C THR A 49 5.20 19.57 4.16
N GLY A 50 4.83 18.78 5.18
CA GLY A 50 4.21 17.47 4.99
C GLY A 50 2.87 17.54 4.24
N ALA A 51 2.02 18.53 4.54
CA ALA A 51 0.77 18.75 3.82
C ALA A 51 1.00 19.13 2.35
N LYS A 52 1.99 19.98 2.07
CA LYS A 52 2.38 20.33 0.69
C LYS A 52 2.93 19.13 -0.08
N LEU A 53 3.76 18.30 0.57
CA LEU A 53 4.27 17.06 -0.02
C LEU A 53 3.11 16.12 -0.39
N SER A 54 2.13 15.93 0.51
CA SER A 54 0.94 15.15 0.23
C SER A 54 0.15 15.72 -0.95
N ALA A 55 -0.03 17.05 -1.00
CA ALA A 55 -0.73 17.71 -2.10
C ALA A 55 0.03 17.55 -3.44
N ALA A 56 1.36 17.56 -3.42
CA ALA A 56 2.19 17.35 -4.60
C ALA A 56 2.04 15.92 -5.16
N PHE A 57 2.03 14.89 -4.30
CA PHE A 57 1.74 13.53 -4.73
C PHE A 57 0.33 13.38 -5.33
N GLN A 58 -0.68 14.00 -4.71
CA GLN A 58 -2.06 14.01 -5.25
C GLN A 58 -2.15 14.72 -6.60
N ALA A 59 -1.41 15.81 -6.78
CA ALA A 59 -1.32 16.55 -8.03
C ALA A 59 -0.40 15.88 -9.08
N GLN A 60 0.18 14.72 -8.74
CA GLN A 60 1.16 14.00 -9.55
C GLN A 60 2.34 14.90 -9.97
N ASP A 61 2.77 15.83 -9.11
CA ASP A 61 3.87 16.75 -9.37
C ASP A 61 5.14 16.29 -8.64
N LEU A 62 5.98 15.53 -9.35
CA LEU A 62 7.18 14.95 -8.74
C LEU A 62 8.26 16.01 -8.47
N VAL A 63 8.26 17.11 -9.23
CA VAL A 63 9.22 18.21 -9.02
C VAL A 63 8.95 18.89 -7.68
N VAL A 64 7.68 19.22 -7.42
CA VAL A 64 7.27 19.80 -6.14
C VAL A 64 7.44 18.77 -5.02
N ALA A 65 7.05 17.51 -5.24
CA ALA A 65 7.22 16.47 -4.23
C ALA A 65 8.68 16.28 -3.82
N LYS A 66 9.62 16.27 -4.77
CA LYS A 66 11.06 16.18 -4.50
C LYS A 66 11.56 17.36 -3.67
N SER A 67 11.18 18.58 -4.05
CA SER A 67 11.55 19.80 -3.33
C SER A 67 11.02 19.79 -1.89
N GLU A 68 9.75 19.46 -1.69
CA GLU A 68 9.12 19.42 -0.35
C GLU A 68 9.65 18.26 0.49
N ALA A 69 10.00 17.11 -0.10
CA ALA A 69 10.65 16.01 0.60
C ALA A 69 12.04 16.40 1.14
N GLN A 70 12.85 17.07 0.32
CA GLN A 70 14.15 17.60 0.74
C GLN A 70 14.01 18.66 1.84
N ALA A 71 13.03 19.56 1.70
CA ALA A 71 12.72 20.55 2.73
C ALA A 71 12.30 19.88 4.05
N LEU A 72 11.49 18.82 3.98
CA LEU A 72 11.06 18.06 5.16
C LEU A 72 12.25 17.38 5.85
N SER A 73 13.12 16.73 5.08
CA SER A 73 14.35 16.08 5.57
C SER A 73 15.27 17.07 6.30
N LEU A 74 15.47 18.27 5.72
CA LEU A 74 16.23 19.36 6.34
C LEU A 74 15.58 19.84 7.65
N GLN A 75 14.27 20.10 7.65
CA GLN A 75 13.53 20.55 8.83
C GLN A 75 13.57 19.52 9.97
N VAL A 76 13.50 18.22 9.65
CA VAL A 76 13.66 17.14 10.64
C VAL A 76 15.08 17.14 11.22
N GLY A 77 16.10 17.33 10.38
CA GLY A 77 17.50 17.44 10.83
C GLY A 77 17.76 18.65 11.73
N GLU A 78 17.19 19.81 11.40
CA GLU A 78 17.24 21.01 12.24
C GLU A 78 16.53 20.80 13.58
N LEU A 79 15.35 20.17 13.55
CA LEU A 79 14.61 19.81 14.75
C LEU A 79 15.43 18.89 15.64
N ASP A 80 16.06 17.84 15.09
CA ASP A 80 16.94 16.94 15.83
C ASP A 80 18.09 17.68 16.48
N THR A 81 18.80 18.52 15.73
CA THR A 81 19.94 19.29 16.23
C THR A 81 19.54 20.19 17.40
N LYS A 82 18.36 20.81 17.31
CA LYS A 82 17.80 21.65 18.39
C LYS A 82 17.33 20.80 19.57
N TYR A 83 16.75 19.64 19.31
CA TYR A 83 16.25 18.73 20.33
C TYR A 83 17.37 18.11 21.17
N GLN A 84 18.51 17.77 20.54
CA GLN A 84 19.68 17.24 21.25
C GLN A 84 20.28 18.25 22.24
N LYS A 85 20.17 19.56 21.99
CA LYS A 85 20.64 20.60 22.93
C LYS A 85 19.92 20.56 24.29
N VAL A 86 18.70 20.03 24.32
CA VAL A 86 17.92 19.83 25.56
C VAL A 86 17.94 18.37 26.03
N GLY A 87 18.85 17.55 25.48
CA GLY A 87 19.00 16.13 25.82
C GLY A 87 19.42 15.88 27.27
N TRP A 88 19.98 16.87 27.96
CA TRP A 88 20.28 16.79 29.40
C TRP A 88 19.04 16.53 30.27
N ILE A 89 17.84 16.93 29.80
CA ILE A 89 16.56 16.64 30.45
C ILE A 89 16.30 15.11 30.51
N GLY A 90 16.89 14.35 29.60
CA GLY A 90 16.86 12.89 29.55
C GLY A 90 17.37 12.19 30.83
N SER A 91 18.20 12.88 31.63
CA SER A 91 18.75 12.35 32.89
C SER A 91 17.83 12.54 34.11
N PHE A 92 16.74 13.31 33.97
CA PHE A 92 15.85 13.61 35.09
C PHE A 92 14.74 12.56 35.26
N PRO A 93 14.42 12.17 36.52
CA PRO A 93 13.26 11.35 36.82
C PRO A 93 11.97 11.99 36.28
N PHE A 94 11.04 11.16 35.78
CA PHE A 94 9.76 11.53 35.15
C PHE A 94 9.85 12.29 33.81
N LEU A 95 10.70 13.31 33.69
CA LEU A 95 10.85 14.11 32.46
C LEU A 95 11.67 13.42 31.37
N GLY A 96 12.67 12.61 31.76
CA GLY A 96 13.57 11.97 30.81
C GLY A 96 12.87 10.99 29.85
N VAL A 97 11.72 10.45 30.26
CA VAL A 97 10.92 9.56 29.43
C VAL A 97 10.29 10.31 28.25
N TYR A 98 9.76 11.51 28.48
CA TYR A 98 9.19 12.35 27.41
C TYR A 98 10.26 12.90 26.47
N GLN A 99 11.47 13.12 26.98
CA GLN A 99 12.62 13.49 26.15
C GLN A 99 13.00 12.33 25.21
N LYS A 100 13.06 11.10 25.72
CA LYS A 100 13.31 9.91 24.90
C LYS A 100 12.23 9.70 23.85
N ASP A 101 10.96 9.87 24.22
CA ASP A 101 9.84 9.75 23.28
C ASP A 101 9.94 10.73 22.12
N GLY A 102 10.30 11.99 22.39
CA GLY A 102 10.50 12.97 21.33
C GLY A 102 11.70 12.63 20.44
N GLN A 103 12.80 12.10 21.01
CA GLN A 103 13.93 11.64 20.21
C GLN A 103 13.55 10.46 19.30
N HIS A 104 12.79 9.49 19.81
CA HIS A 104 12.25 8.40 19.01
C HIS A 104 11.35 8.91 17.88
N GLY A 105 10.48 9.90 18.15
CA GLY A 105 9.64 10.53 17.12
C GLY A 105 10.45 11.23 16.03
N ILE A 106 11.54 11.92 16.40
CA ILE A 106 12.45 12.58 15.45
C ILE A 106 13.22 11.55 14.62
N ASN A 107 13.73 10.48 15.24
CA ASN A 107 14.42 9.40 14.54
C ASN A 107 13.49 8.72 13.53
N ALA A 108 12.24 8.44 13.93
CA ALA A 108 11.22 7.94 13.01
C ALA A 108 11.00 8.91 11.85
N GLY A 109 10.90 10.21 12.12
CA GLY A 109 10.82 11.26 11.09
C GLY A 109 11.96 11.19 10.08
N LYS A 110 13.21 10.99 10.52
CA LYS A 110 14.38 10.88 9.63
C LYS A 110 14.30 9.66 8.72
N PHE A 111 13.90 8.51 9.26
CA PHE A 111 13.72 7.30 8.46
C PHE A 111 12.59 7.48 7.44
N LEU A 112 11.47 8.09 7.83
CA LEU A 112 10.35 8.37 6.92
C LEU A 112 10.76 9.33 5.80
N THR A 113 11.43 10.46 6.10
CA THR A 113 11.87 11.40 5.06
C THR A 113 12.88 10.76 4.11
N LYS A 114 13.81 9.96 4.63
CA LYS A 114 14.77 9.20 3.83
C LYS A 114 14.08 8.17 2.92
N SER A 115 13.04 7.50 3.41
CA SER A 115 12.27 6.54 2.61
C SER A 115 11.56 7.23 1.44
N ILE A 116 11.01 8.43 1.66
CA ILE A 116 10.37 9.26 0.64
C ILE A 116 11.40 9.71 -0.39
N GLU A 117 12.55 10.24 0.03
CA GLU A 117 13.62 10.66 -0.87
C GLU A 117 14.14 9.51 -1.73
N THR A 118 14.31 8.33 -1.13
CA THR A 118 14.72 7.12 -1.85
C THR A 118 13.68 6.75 -2.91
N LEU A 119 12.39 6.69 -2.53
CA LEU A 119 11.32 6.38 -3.47
C LEU A 119 11.23 7.39 -4.63
N ILE A 120 11.31 8.68 -4.33
CA ILE A 120 11.29 9.74 -5.35
C ILE A 120 12.49 9.57 -6.30
N ALA A 121 13.69 9.33 -5.78
CA ALA A 121 14.88 9.14 -6.60
C ALA A 121 14.78 7.91 -7.51
N SER A 122 14.17 6.83 -7.05
CA SER A 122 13.96 5.61 -7.84
C SER A 122 12.91 5.79 -8.94
N VAL A 123 11.90 6.61 -8.67
CA VAL A 123 10.77 6.84 -9.59
C VAL A 123 11.06 7.98 -10.57
N GLU A 124 11.89 8.97 -10.21
CA GLU A 124 12.21 10.15 -11.02
C GLU A 124 12.64 9.84 -12.47
N PRO A 125 13.51 8.84 -12.75
CA PRO A 125 13.88 8.48 -14.13
C PRO A 125 12.71 8.01 -15.00
N TYR A 126 11.58 7.68 -14.37
CA TYR A 126 10.42 6.97 -14.93
C TYR A 126 9.12 7.75 -14.75
N ALA A 127 9.20 8.93 -14.15
CA ALA A 127 8.07 9.67 -13.61
C ALA A 127 7.09 10.14 -14.69
N ASP A 128 7.59 10.64 -15.83
CA ASP A 128 6.75 11.02 -16.98
C ASP A 128 5.85 9.86 -17.45
N LEU A 129 6.37 8.64 -17.39
CA LEU A 129 5.71 7.44 -17.90
C LEU A 129 4.70 6.87 -16.90
N LEU A 130 4.91 7.15 -15.61
CA LEU A 130 3.97 6.86 -14.53
C LEU A 130 2.88 7.95 -14.39
N GLY A 131 2.89 8.97 -15.26
CA GLY A 131 1.90 10.04 -15.27
C GLY A 131 2.21 11.20 -14.32
N PHE A 132 3.43 11.28 -13.79
CA PHE A 132 3.88 12.44 -13.03
C PHE A 132 4.34 13.56 -13.97
N LYS A 133 4.10 14.80 -13.56
CA LYS A 133 4.72 15.99 -14.15
C LYS A 133 6.17 16.04 -13.70
N THR A 134 7.10 16.22 -14.64
CA THR A 134 8.52 16.35 -14.36
C THR A 134 9.13 17.57 -15.05
N GLY A 135 10.29 18.01 -14.54
CA GLY A 135 11.14 19.02 -15.17
C GLY A 135 12.30 18.42 -15.99
N VAL A 136 12.40 17.09 -16.04
CA VAL A 136 13.50 16.36 -16.68
C VAL A 136 12.89 15.41 -17.70
N ALA A 137 13.10 15.67 -18.99
CA ALA A 137 12.68 14.74 -20.03
C ALA A 137 13.33 13.36 -19.78
N THR A 138 12.54 12.29 -19.81
CA THR A 138 13.03 10.90 -19.77
C THR A 138 14.26 10.74 -20.67
N PRO A 139 15.37 10.11 -20.20
CA PRO A 139 16.56 9.88 -21.01
C PRO A 139 16.21 9.13 -22.32
N SER A 140 16.20 9.92 -23.38
CA SER A 140 16.22 9.64 -24.82
C SER A 140 15.95 8.20 -25.32
N GLY A 141 14.82 8.02 -26.04
CA GLY A 141 14.70 6.98 -27.08
C GLY A 141 13.37 6.21 -27.12
N THR A 142 12.64 6.16 -26.01
CA THR A 142 11.33 5.48 -25.95
C THR A 142 10.20 6.50 -26.12
N PRO A 143 9.17 6.23 -26.97
CA PRO A 143 8.05 7.13 -27.14
C PRO A 143 7.45 7.49 -25.77
N LYS A 144 6.99 8.75 -25.59
CA LYS A 144 6.00 9.06 -24.53
C LYS A 144 4.95 7.97 -24.60
N ALA A 145 4.64 7.27 -23.50
CA ALA A 145 3.62 6.23 -23.52
C ALA A 145 2.31 6.82 -24.08
N GLN A 146 2.01 6.52 -25.34
CA GLN A 146 0.88 7.11 -26.07
C GLN A 146 -0.41 6.34 -25.73
N SER A 147 -0.28 5.08 -25.35
CA SER A 147 -1.37 4.18 -24.97
C SER A 147 -1.27 3.71 -23.51
N ILE A 148 -2.38 3.23 -22.96
CA ILE A 148 -2.42 2.58 -21.62
C ILE A 148 -1.55 1.31 -21.62
N GLU A 149 -1.51 0.58 -22.74
CA GLU A 149 -0.70 -0.63 -22.90
C GLU A 149 0.80 -0.32 -22.75
N ASP A 150 1.30 0.74 -23.38
CA ASP A 150 2.70 1.15 -23.27
C ASP A 150 3.07 1.51 -21.82
N ARG A 151 2.13 2.06 -21.04
CA ARG A 151 2.34 2.35 -19.62
C ARG A 151 2.46 1.07 -18.80
N ILE A 152 1.61 0.07 -19.04
CA ILE A 152 1.66 -1.22 -18.35
C ILE A 152 2.99 -1.93 -18.65
N VAL A 153 3.38 -1.97 -19.93
CA VAL A 153 4.67 -2.51 -20.38
C VAL A 153 5.82 -1.84 -19.65
N PHE A 154 5.78 -0.51 -19.57
CA PHE A 154 6.84 0.27 -18.95
C PHE A 154 6.88 0.08 -17.44
N MET A 155 5.74 0.11 -16.76
CA MET A 155 5.62 -0.20 -15.34
C MET A 155 6.25 -1.56 -15.04
N ALA A 156 5.88 -2.59 -15.81
CA ALA A 156 6.42 -3.95 -15.64
C ALA A 156 7.96 -3.98 -15.70
N GLN A 157 8.54 -3.30 -16.68
CA GLN A 157 9.99 -3.23 -16.87
C GLN A 157 10.72 -2.38 -15.82
N THR A 158 9.99 -1.46 -15.20
CA THR A 158 10.53 -0.52 -14.23
C THR A 158 10.53 -1.11 -12.82
N LEU A 159 9.58 -1.99 -12.50
CA LEU A 159 9.50 -2.62 -11.18
C LEU A 159 10.76 -3.42 -10.83
N ASP A 160 11.38 -4.11 -11.78
CA ASP A 160 12.66 -4.80 -11.57
C ASP A 160 13.77 -3.83 -11.15
N LYS A 161 13.76 -2.62 -11.73
CA LYS A 161 14.79 -1.59 -11.50
C LYS A 161 14.58 -0.86 -10.17
N ILE A 162 13.33 -0.65 -9.76
CA ILE A 162 12.98 0.01 -8.49
C ILE A 162 13.03 -0.99 -7.32
N SER A 163 12.94 -2.30 -7.58
CA SER A 163 12.92 -3.34 -6.54
C SER A 163 14.02 -3.19 -5.46
N PRO A 164 15.31 -2.98 -5.79
CA PRO A 164 16.35 -2.80 -4.77
C PRO A 164 16.13 -1.58 -3.87
N ASP A 165 15.56 -0.51 -4.42
CA ASP A 165 15.27 0.69 -3.65
C ASP A 165 13.99 0.54 -2.81
N LEU A 166 12.99 -0.22 -3.29
CA LEU A 166 11.84 -0.60 -2.47
C LEU A 166 12.25 -1.40 -1.23
N GLU A 167 13.30 -2.22 -1.31
CA GLU A 167 13.86 -2.90 -0.15
C GLU A 167 14.49 -1.93 0.86
N LYS A 168 15.13 -0.85 0.38
CA LYS A 168 15.64 0.22 1.25
C LYS A 168 14.48 1.00 1.89
N VAL A 169 13.44 1.32 1.12
CA VAL A 169 12.22 1.98 1.61
C VAL A 169 11.56 1.14 2.71
N GLU A 170 11.41 -0.17 2.50
CA GLU A 170 10.88 -1.11 3.51
C GLU A 170 11.72 -1.12 4.78
N ALA A 171 13.06 -1.17 4.65
CA ALA A 171 13.97 -1.16 5.79
C ALA A 171 13.85 0.15 6.59
N ASP A 172 13.81 1.30 5.92
CA ASP A 172 13.65 2.60 6.57
C ASP A 172 12.25 2.73 7.24
N MET A 173 11.17 2.29 6.59
CA MET A 173 9.82 2.28 7.19
C MET A 173 9.73 1.36 8.41
N THR A 174 10.36 0.19 8.36
CA THR A 174 10.43 -0.74 9.51
C THR A 174 11.23 -0.13 10.66
N ALA A 175 12.33 0.58 10.36
CA ALA A 175 13.09 1.31 11.36
C ALA A 175 12.26 2.44 11.99
N ALA A 176 11.50 3.19 11.19
CA ALA A 176 10.59 4.22 11.67
C ALA A 176 9.51 3.65 12.61
N GLN A 177 8.90 2.52 12.22
CA GLN A 177 7.94 1.80 13.07
C GLN A 177 8.57 1.43 14.41
N LYS A 178 9.77 0.83 14.41
CA LYS A 178 10.47 0.41 15.63
C LYS A 178 10.76 1.57 16.59
N GLU A 179 11.13 2.73 16.06
CA GLU A 179 11.32 3.95 16.85
C GLU A 179 9.98 4.42 17.44
N LEU A 180 8.92 4.49 16.62
CA LEU A 180 7.58 4.87 17.07
C LEU A 180 7.02 3.92 18.12
N ASP A 181 7.35 2.63 18.07
CA ASP A 181 6.93 1.62 19.04
C ASP A 181 7.46 1.88 20.46
N GLN A 182 8.59 2.57 20.59
CA GLN A 182 9.14 2.98 21.89
C GLN A 182 8.31 4.08 22.58
N ILE A 183 7.48 4.81 21.82
CA ILE A 183 6.61 5.87 22.33
C ILE A 183 5.35 5.24 22.93
N ASN A 184 5.11 5.45 24.23
CA ASN A 184 3.90 5.01 24.91
C ASN A 184 2.84 6.13 24.92
N PRO A 185 1.75 6.03 24.14
CA PRO A 185 0.72 7.07 24.05
C PRO A 185 -0.01 7.32 25.38
N ALA A 186 -0.08 6.33 26.28
CA ALA A 186 -0.75 6.47 27.56
C ALA A 186 -0.05 7.49 28.49
N ARG A 187 1.22 7.81 28.24
CA ARG A 187 1.97 8.87 28.96
C ARG A 187 1.46 10.28 28.67
N TYR A 188 0.72 10.46 27.57
CA TYR A 188 0.22 11.76 27.14
C TYR A 188 -1.26 11.91 27.52
N PRO A 189 -1.69 13.10 27.97
CA PRO A 189 -3.12 13.36 28.19
C PRO A 189 -3.88 13.33 26.87
N GLU A 190 -5.20 13.16 26.93
CA GLU A 190 -6.05 13.14 25.74
C GLU A 190 -5.96 14.48 24.99
N THR A 191 -6.08 15.58 25.73
CA THR A 191 -5.98 16.93 25.20
C THR A 191 -4.91 17.76 25.90
N ILE A 192 -4.23 18.60 25.12
CA ILE A 192 -3.38 19.69 25.62
C ILE A 192 -3.82 20.97 24.92
N SER A 193 -4.28 21.97 25.67
CA SER A 193 -4.74 23.26 25.15
C SER A 193 -5.77 23.13 24.01
N GLY A 194 -6.74 22.22 24.16
CA GLY A 194 -7.80 21.97 23.18
C GLY A 194 -7.39 21.12 21.96
N LYS A 195 -6.12 20.69 21.86
CA LYS A 195 -5.65 19.79 20.79
C LYS A 195 -5.59 18.35 21.28
N ASN A 196 -6.15 17.42 20.53
CA ASN A 196 -6.03 15.98 20.81
C ASN A 196 -4.59 15.51 20.50
N ILE A 197 -3.82 15.12 21.52
CA ILE A 197 -2.41 14.73 21.36
C ILE A 197 -2.28 13.21 21.36
N ARG A 198 -2.88 12.53 22.34
CA ARG A 198 -2.80 11.07 22.45
C ARG A 198 -3.31 10.38 21.18
N SER A 199 -4.45 10.82 20.65
CA SER A 199 -5.02 10.23 19.43
C SER A 199 -4.12 10.43 18.21
N LYS A 200 -3.47 11.59 18.06
CA LYS A 200 -2.53 11.85 16.96
C LYS A 200 -1.29 10.96 17.03
N ILE A 201 -0.78 10.69 18.23
CA ILE A 201 0.33 9.76 18.41
C ILE A 201 -0.10 8.35 17.98
N VAL A 202 -1.28 7.91 18.42
CA VAL A 202 -1.84 6.59 18.03
C VAL A 202 -2.04 6.51 16.51
N GLU A 203 -2.61 7.55 15.91
CA GLU A 203 -2.85 7.66 14.46
C GLU A 203 -1.54 7.55 13.67
N VAL A 204 -0.52 8.34 14.02
CA VAL A 204 0.79 8.27 13.35
C VAL A 204 1.42 6.88 13.48
N LYS A 205 1.35 6.28 14.67
CA LYS A 205 1.84 4.90 14.90
C LYS A 205 1.12 3.89 14.01
N SER A 206 -0.22 3.95 13.96
CA SER A 206 -1.04 3.03 13.16
C SER A 206 -0.73 3.20 11.68
N THR A 207 -0.74 4.43 11.17
CA THR A 207 -0.49 4.73 9.76
C THR A 207 0.88 4.23 9.30
N VAL A 208 1.93 4.43 10.09
CA VAL A 208 3.28 3.95 9.74
C VAL A 208 3.35 2.42 9.79
N ALA A 209 2.77 1.79 10.82
CA ALA A 209 2.76 0.33 10.93
C ALA A 209 1.97 -0.33 9.79
N GLU A 210 0.79 0.20 9.47
CA GLU A 210 -0.05 -0.27 8.36
C GLU A 210 0.66 -0.09 7.02
N SER A 211 1.29 1.07 6.79
CA SER A 211 2.02 1.33 5.54
C SER A 211 3.24 0.41 5.38
N ALA A 212 4.00 0.15 6.46
CA ALA A 212 5.12 -0.79 6.45
C ALA A 212 4.64 -2.22 6.18
N GLN A 213 3.54 -2.63 6.81
CA GLN A 213 2.92 -3.94 6.58
C GLN A 213 2.42 -4.09 5.15
N LEU A 214 1.73 -3.09 4.60
CA LEU A 214 1.27 -3.07 3.22
C LEU A 214 2.42 -3.20 2.24
N LEU A 215 3.51 -2.47 2.44
CA LEU A 215 4.70 -2.56 1.59
C LEU A 215 5.32 -3.96 1.65
N SER A 216 5.44 -4.54 2.85
CA SER A 216 5.98 -5.89 3.04
C SER A 216 5.10 -6.96 2.39
N GLN A 217 3.79 -6.82 2.48
CA GLN A 217 2.82 -7.71 1.83
C GLN A 217 2.76 -7.54 0.31
N ALA A 218 2.99 -6.33 -0.21
CA ALA A 218 3.02 -6.05 -1.64
C ALA A 218 4.31 -6.53 -2.32
N LYS A 219 5.42 -6.61 -1.59
CA LYS A 219 6.73 -6.97 -2.14
C LYS A 219 6.78 -8.29 -2.91
N PRO A 220 6.21 -9.42 -2.41
CA PRO A 220 6.16 -10.66 -3.19
C PRO A 220 5.44 -10.48 -4.53
N LEU A 221 4.34 -9.73 -4.54
CA LEU A 221 3.59 -9.43 -5.75
C LEU A 221 4.41 -8.55 -6.70
N ILE A 222 5.04 -7.49 -6.21
CA ILE A 222 5.90 -6.60 -7.02
C ILE A 222 7.04 -7.39 -7.69
N LYS A 223 7.64 -8.34 -6.97
CA LYS A 223 8.69 -9.23 -7.51
C LYS A 223 8.16 -10.24 -8.54
N LEU A 224 6.92 -10.68 -8.38
CA LEU A 224 6.29 -11.65 -9.29
C LEU A 224 5.68 -10.96 -10.53
N LEU A 225 5.32 -9.68 -10.43
CA LEU A 225 4.59 -8.96 -11.47
C LEU A 225 5.29 -8.94 -12.84
N PRO A 226 6.62 -8.75 -12.95
CA PRO A 226 7.32 -8.84 -14.23
C PRO A 226 7.12 -10.21 -14.90
N ASP A 227 7.25 -11.31 -14.16
CA ASP A 227 7.02 -12.66 -14.68
C ASP A 227 5.56 -12.84 -15.11
N LEU A 228 4.59 -12.39 -14.30
CA LEU A 228 3.16 -12.44 -14.67
C LEU A 228 2.85 -11.64 -15.94
N LEU A 229 3.57 -10.54 -16.15
CA LEU A 229 3.46 -9.71 -17.34
C LEU A 229 4.32 -10.21 -18.50
N GLY A 230 4.86 -11.43 -18.43
CA GLY A 230 5.59 -12.04 -19.53
C GLY A 230 6.96 -11.41 -19.79
N ASN A 231 7.67 -11.04 -18.72
CA ASN A 231 9.04 -10.54 -18.74
C ASN A 231 9.93 -11.42 -17.84
N PRO A 232 11.00 -12.06 -18.36
CA PRO A 232 11.54 -11.95 -19.71
C PRO A 232 10.83 -12.83 -20.75
N ASN A 233 10.14 -13.88 -20.33
CA ASN A 233 9.50 -14.86 -21.21
C ASN A 233 8.00 -14.61 -21.33
N PRO A 234 7.40 -14.68 -22.53
CA PRO A 234 5.95 -14.57 -22.69
C PRO A 234 5.18 -15.58 -21.83
N LYS A 235 4.03 -15.15 -21.29
CA LYS A 235 3.08 -16.02 -20.58
C LYS A 235 1.82 -16.23 -21.40
N THR A 236 1.22 -17.40 -21.32
CA THR A 236 -0.09 -17.70 -21.90
C THR A 236 -1.08 -17.94 -20.77
N TYR A 237 -2.13 -17.13 -20.69
CA TYR A 237 -3.21 -17.29 -19.72
C TYR A 237 -4.45 -17.87 -20.38
N MET A 238 -5.14 -18.74 -19.66
CA MET A 238 -6.51 -19.14 -19.98
C MET A 238 -7.45 -18.25 -19.17
N VAL A 239 -8.35 -17.55 -19.84
CA VAL A 239 -9.41 -16.76 -19.21
C VAL A 239 -10.71 -17.53 -19.34
N LEU A 240 -11.30 -17.90 -18.20
CA LEU A 240 -12.62 -18.53 -18.08
C LEU A 240 -13.68 -17.44 -17.89
N PHE A 241 -14.72 -17.46 -18.72
CA PHE A 241 -15.87 -16.59 -18.57
C PHE A 241 -16.95 -17.32 -17.77
N GLN A 242 -17.42 -16.69 -16.70
CA GLN A 242 -18.41 -17.25 -15.79
C GLN A 242 -19.72 -16.48 -15.85
N ASN A 243 -20.82 -17.21 -15.98
CA ASN A 243 -22.17 -16.67 -15.87
C ASN A 243 -22.63 -16.76 -14.41
N ASP A 244 -22.66 -15.63 -13.73
CA ASP A 244 -23.11 -15.51 -12.33
C ASP A 244 -24.63 -15.63 -12.16
N ALA A 245 -25.41 -15.57 -13.25
CA ALA A 245 -26.84 -15.92 -13.22
C ALA A 245 -27.09 -17.42 -13.01
N GLU A 246 -26.12 -18.26 -13.37
CA GLU A 246 -26.14 -19.69 -13.06
C GLU A 246 -25.04 -20.00 -12.04
N LEU A 247 -25.33 -19.68 -10.77
CA LEU A 247 -24.32 -19.62 -9.74
C LEU A 247 -23.56 -20.94 -9.54
N ARG A 248 -22.24 -20.82 -9.42
CA ARG A 248 -21.33 -21.85 -8.93
C ARG A 248 -20.42 -21.25 -7.87
N PRO A 249 -19.83 -22.07 -6.98
CA PRO A 249 -19.00 -21.57 -5.88
C PRO A 249 -17.84 -20.64 -6.27
N THR A 250 -17.31 -20.74 -7.49
CA THR A 250 -16.19 -19.87 -7.94
C THR A 250 -16.61 -18.57 -8.62
N GLY A 251 -17.90 -18.28 -8.75
CA GLY A 251 -18.41 -17.05 -9.40
C GLY A 251 -19.54 -17.28 -10.39
N GLY A 252 -19.69 -18.48 -10.95
CA GLY A 252 -20.74 -18.78 -11.93
C GLY A 252 -20.43 -20.00 -12.79
N PHE A 253 -21.37 -20.40 -13.63
CA PHE A 253 -21.18 -21.47 -14.61
C PHE A 253 -20.14 -21.06 -15.66
N MET A 254 -19.16 -21.92 -15.96
CA MET A 254 -18.15 -21.63 -16.98
C MET A 254 -18.77 -21.77 -18.36
N THR A 255 -18.92 -20.65 -19.09
CA THR A 255 -19.61 -20.62 -20.39
C THR A 255 -18.68 -20.66 -21.58
N ALA A 256 -17.52 -20.02 -21.47
CA ALA A 256 -16.55 -19.89 -22.55
C ALA A 256 -15.15 -19.73 -21.98
N TYR A 257 -14.14 -19.84 -22.85
CA TYR A 257 -12.77 -19.55 -22.49
C TYR A 257 -11.98 -18.92 -23.63
N ALA A 258 -10.93 -18.18 -23.27
CA ALA A 258 -9.99 -17.61 -24.23
C ALA A 258 -8.54 -17.85 -23.79
N PHE A 259 -7.63 -17.87 -24.76
CA PHE A 259 -6.19 -17.81 -24.49
C PHE A 259 -5.67 -16.43 -24.80
N LEU A 260 -4.97 -15.84 -23.84
CA LEU A 260 -4.29 -14.55 -23.98
C LEU A 260 -2.79 -14.79 -23.84
N ARG A 261 -1.99 -14.22 -24.74
CA ARG A 261 -0.54 -14.15 -24.57
C ARG A 261 -0.18 -12.80 -24.00
N VAL A 262 0.64 -12.80 -22.95
CA VAL A 262 1.20 -11.59 -22.36
C VAL A 262 2.69 -11.57 -22.63
N THR A 263 3.17 -10.55 -23.33
CA THR A 263 4.59 -10.37 -23.65
C THR A 263 5.04 -8.99 -23.21
N LYS A 264 5.87 -8.93 -22.17
CA LYS A 264 6.37 -7.66 -21.59
C LYS A 264 5.24 -6.67 -21.27
N GLY A 265 4.08 -7.13 -20.82
CA GLY A 265 2.91 -6.31 -20.50
C GLY A 265 1.93 -6.10 -21.65
N LYS A 266 2.27 -6.50 -22.88
CA LYS A 266 1.36 -6.46 -24.03
C LYS A 266 0.46 -7.67 -24.05
N ILE A 267 -0.85 -7.46 -24.18
CA ILE A 267 -1.86 -8.54 -24.17
C ILE A 267 -2.33 -8.79 -25.60
N GLU A 268 -2.09 -10.01 -26.09
CA GLU A 268 -2.48 -10.48 -27.42
C GLU A 268 -3.53 -11.60 -27.27
N PRO A 269 -4.76 -11.44 -27.80
CA PRO A 269 -5.72 -12.52 -27.85
C PRO A 269 -5.26 -13.58 -28.86
N LEU A 270 -5.19 -14.85 -28.44
CA LEU A 270 -4.79 -15.96 -29.31
C LEU A 270 -5.99 -16.67 -29.92
N SER A 271 -7.00 -16.98 -29.11
CA SER A 271 -8.21 -17.72 -29.52
C SER A 271 -9.27 -17.69 -28.43
N SER A 272 -10.53 -17.96 -28.80
CA SER A 272 -11.68 -18.08 -27.89
C SER A 272 -12.58 -19.22 -28.35
N PHE A 273 -13.16 -19.94 -27.39
CA PHE A 273 -14.01 -21.10 -27.64
C PHE A 273 -15.17 -21.13 -26.65
N ASP A 274 -16.25 -21.81 -27.05
CA ASP A 274 -17.32 -22.17 -26.14
C ASP A 274 -16.83 -23.30 -25.20
N ILE A 275 -17.29 -23.33 -23.95
CA ILE A 275 -16.87 -24.38 -23.01
C ILE A 275 -17.26 -25.80 -23.50
N TYR A 276 -18.33 -25.93 -24.28
CA TYR A 276 -18.78 -27.19 -24.83
C TYR A 276 -17.80 -27.74 -25.87
N ASP A 277 -17.02 -26.89 -26.54
CA ASP A 277 -15.93 -27.34 -27.43
C ASP A 277 -14.83 -28.09 -26.64
N LEU A 278 -14.61 -27.70 -25.39
CA LEU A 278 -13.66 -28.35 -24.50
C LEU A 278 -14.19 -29.73 -24.06
N ASP A 279 -15.45 -29.79 -23.63
CA ASP A 279 -16.08 -31.04 -23.20
C ASP A 279 -16.19 -32.05 -24.35
N ALA A 280 -16.49 -31.59 -25.56
CA ALA A 280 -16.53 -32.43 -26.76
C ALA A 280 -15.19 -33.09 -27.08
N ARG A 281 -14.08 -32.45 -26.68
CA ARG A 281 -12.70 -32.99 -26.84
C ARG A 281 -12.24 -33.77 -25.61
N PHE A 282 -12.94 -33.65 -24.49
CA PHE A 282 -12.68 -34.38 -23.26
C PHE A 282 -13.22 -35.83 -23.36
N ASN A 283 -12.49 -36.68 -24.07
CA ASN A 283 -12.90 -38.07 -24.36
C ASN A 283 -12.71 -39.06 -23.18
N LYS A 284 -12.63 -38.58 -21.93
CA LYS A 284 -12.44 -39.44 -20.75
C LYS A 284 -13.72 -39.51 -19.91
N LYS A 285 -14.14 -40.73 -19.56
CA LYS A 285 -15.26 -40.96 -18.63
C LYS A 285 -14.76 -41.00 -17.19
N VAL A 286 -14.57 -39.83 -16.60
CA VAL A 286 -14.19 -39.68 -15.19
C VAL A 286 -15.46 -39.65 -14.34
N PRO A 287 -15.58 -40.46 -13.27
CA PRO A 287 -16.71 -40.36 -12.35
C PRO A 287 -16.85 -38.94 -11.79
N ALA A 288 -18.06 -38.40 -11.81
CA ALA A 288 -18.33 -37.08 -11.25
C ALA A 288 -18.05 -37.07 -9.72
N PRO A 289 -17.43 -36.01 -9.17
CA PRO A 289 -17.41 -35.78 -7.73
C PRO A 289 -18.81 -35.70 -7.13
N GLU A 290 -18.94 -36.03 -5.84
CA GLU A 290 -20.25 -36.04 -5.14
C GLU A 290 -21.06 -34.75 -5.29
N PRO A 291 -20.48 -33.52 -5.22
CA PRO A 291 -21.24 -32.31 -5.46
C PRO A 291 -21.88 -32.24 -6.85
N ILE A 292 -21.18 -32.68 -7.90
CA ILE A 292 -21.70 -32.69 -9.26
C ILE A 292 -22.83 -33.70 -9.39
N LYS A 293 -22.67 -34.91 -8.85
CA LYS A 293 -23.74 -35.92 -8.86
C LYS A 293 -24.99 -35.42 -8.14
N LYS A 294 -24.81 -34.85 -6.96
CA LYS A 294 -25.91 -34.40 -6.08
C LYS A 294 -26.70 -33.24 -6.69
N TYR A 295 -26.01 -32.24 -7.24
CA TYR A 295 -26.64 -30.98 -7.64
C TYR A 295 -26.91 -30.87 -9.14
N LEU A 296 -26.14 -31.56 -9.98
CA LEU A 296 -26.25 -31.49 -11.45
C LEU A 296 -26.73 -32.80 -12.08
N ASN A 297 -26.89 -33.86 -11.28
CA ASN A 297 -27.33 -35.19 -11.74
C ASN A 297 -26.47 -35.77 -12.88
N GLU A 298 -25.16 -35.42 -12.92
CA GLU A 298 -24.23 -35.93 -13.92
C GLU A 298 -23.48 -37.16 -13.35
N THR A 299 -23.44 -38.25 -14.13
CA THR A 299 -22.71 -39.46 -13.75
C THR A 299 -21.19 -39.31 -13.95
N TYR A 300 -20.81 -38.61 -15.02
CA TYR A 300 -19.42 -38.35 -15.39
C TYR A 300 -19.12 -36.86 -15.29
N LEU A 301 -17.87 -36.52 -14.97
CA LEU A 301 -17.40 -35.15 -14.90
C LEU A 301 -17.42 -34.51 -16.30
N ASN A 302 -18.10 -33.38 -16.43
CA ASN A 302 -17.84 -32.41 -17.49
C ASN A 302 -16.90 -31.33 -16.95
N LEU A 303 -15.91 -30.90 -17.74
CA LEU A 303 -14.93 -29.90 -17.28
C LEU A 303 -15.59 -28.56 -16.99
N ARG A 304 -16.66 -28.20 -17.73
CA ARG A 304 -17.50 -27.01 -17.45
C ARG A 304 -18.08 -26.97 -16.03
N ASN A 305 -18.22 -28.12 -15.37
CA ASN A 305 -18.79 -28.26 -14.03
C ASN A 305 -17.75 -28.59 -12.95
N SER A 306 -16.46 -28.49 -13.27
CA SER A 306 -15.38 -28.78 -12.31
C SER A 306 -15.23 -27.73 -11.20
N ASN A 307 -16.00 -26.65 -11.23
CA ASN A 307 -15.90 -25.51 -10.31
C ASN A 307 -16.86 -25.56 -9.11
N MET A 308 -17.12 -26.76 -8.58
CA MET A 308 -18.06 -27.00 -7.46
C MET A 308 -17.44 -26.84 -6.07
N SER A 309 -16.13 -26.56 -5.96
CA SER A 309 -15.50 -26.20 -4.69
C SER A 309 -15.49 -24.67 -4.53
N PRO A 310 -15.82 -24.13 -3.34
CA PRO A 310 -15.66 -22.70 -3.05
C PRO A 310 -14.20 -22.27 -3.01
N ASP A 311 -13.27 -23.21 -2.79
CA ASP A 311 -11.84 -22.97 -2.99
C ASP A 311 -11.53 -23.01 -4.50
N TYR A 312 -11.20 -21.84 -5.06
CA TYR A 312 -10.89 -21.68 -6.48
C TYR A 312 -9.73 -22.56 -6.93
N LYS A 313 -8.69 -22.70 -6.09
CA LYS A 313 -7.53 -23.51 -6.43
C LYS A 313 -7.91 -24.99 -6.53
N VAL A 314 -8.71 -25.50 -5.59
CA VAL A 314 -9.19 -26.90 -5.64
C VAL A 314 -9.99 -27.16 -6.93
N SER A 315 -10.88 -26.24 -7.29
CA SER A 315 -11.68 -26.30 -8.52
C SER A 315 -10.80 -26.29 -9.78
N MET A 316 -9.82 -25.38 -9.84
CA MET A 316 -8.93 -25.25 -11.00
C MET A 316 -7.88 -26.34 -11.09
N ASP A 317 -7.44 -26.91 -9.97
CA ASP A 317 -6.56 -28.09 -9.96
C ASP A 317 -7.29 -29.31 -10.57
N LEU A 318 -8.57 -29.51 -10.22
CA LEU A 318 -9.40 -30.55 -10.81
C LEU A 318 -9.61 -30.32 -12.32
N PHE A 319 -9.94 -29.08 -12.71
CA PHE A 319 -10.08 -28.70 -14.12
C PHE A 319 -8.78 -28.97 -14.89
N TYR A 320 -7.66 -28.44 -14.39
CA TYR A 320 -6.36 -28.48 -15.06
C TYR A 320 -5.79 -29.90 -15.17
N GLN A 321 -6.03 -30.74 -14.14
CA GLN A 321 -5.62 -32.15 -14.13
C GLN A 321 -6.05 -32.88 -15.39
N TYR A 322 -7.26 -32.60 -15.88
CA TYR A 322 -7.83 -33.23 -17.06
C TYR A 322 -7.67 -32.41 -18.34
N TYR A 323 -7.76 -31.08 -18.24
CA TYR A 323 -7.52 -30.17 -19.34
C TYR A 323 -6.16 -30.41 -20.00
N ARG A 324 -5.08 -30.61 -19.21
CA ARG A 324 -3.71 -30.74 -19.72
C ARG A 324 -3.48 -31.94 -20.65
N ASP A 325 -4.39 -32.91 -20.64
CA ASP A 325 -4.35 -34.11 -21.46
C ASP A 325 -5.12 -33.94 -22.78
N ILE A 326 -5.84 -32.83 -22.96
CA ILE A 326 -6.60 -32.56 -24.19
C ILE A 326 -5.63 -32.08 -25.29
N PRO A 327 -5.54 -32.79 -26.42
CA PRO A 327 -4.62 -32.43 -27.49
C PRO A 327 -5.07 -31.17 -28.24
N GLY A 328 -4.10 -30.41 -28.76
CA GLY A 328 -4.35 -29.26 -29.63
C GLY A 328 -4.66 -27.95 -28.90
N PHE A 329 -4.60 -27.91 -27.57
CA PHE A 329 -4.69 -26.67 -26.81
C PHE A 329 -3.35 -26.27 -26.15
N PRO A 330 -3.07 -24.96 -25.99
CA PRO A 330 -1.92 -24.48 -25.24
C PRO A 330 -1.95 -24.95 -23.78
N LYS A 331 -0.79 -25.12 -23.15
CA LYS A 331 -0.71 -25.26 -21.69
C LYS A 331 -0.61 -23.84 -21.11
N PRO A 332 -1.65 -23.32 -20.43
CA PRO A 332 -1.58 -22.01 -19.82
C PRO A 332 -0.62 -22.00 -18.62
N ASP A 333 0.07 -20.89 -18.45
CA ASP A 333 0.87 -20.54 -17.26
C ASP A 333 -0.03 -20.14 -16.07
N GLY A 334 -1.27 -19.76 -16.34
CA GLY A 334 -2.27 -19.45 -15.32
C GLY A 334 -3.70 -19.50 -15.85
N ILE A 335 -4.64 -19.79 -14.95
CA ILE A 335 -6.09 -19.81 -15.24
C ILE A 335 -6.75 -18.68 -14.44
N ILE A 336 -7.31 -17.72 -15.17
CA ILE A 336 -8.00 -16.55 -14.62
C ILE A 336 -9.49 -16.74 -14.90
N ALA A 337 -10.35 -16.53 -13.90
CA ALA A 337 -11.79 -16.51 -14.10
C ALA A 337 -12.32 -15.10 -13.94
N ILE A 338 -13.22 -14.70 -14.83
CA ILE A 338 -13.95 -13.44 -14.76
C ILE A 338 -15.44 -13.69 -14.89
N ASP A 339 -16.23 -12.97 -14.12
CA ASP A 339 -17.69 -13.02 -14.17
C ASP A 339 -18.26 -11.98 -15.15
N THR A 340 -19.59 -11.90 -15.24
CA THR A 340 -20.29 -10.94 -16.10
C THR A 340 -20.15 -9.49 -15.63
N LYS A 341 -19.79 -9.26 -14.37
CA LYS A 341 -19.64 -7.90 -13.80
C LYS A 341 -18.34 -7.26 -14.23
N PHE A 342 -17.26 -8.05 -14.34
CA PHE A 342 -15.96 -7.56 -14.79
C PHE A 342 -16.01 -6.75 -16.09
N PRO A 343 -16.59 -7.22 -17.21
CA PRO A 343 -16.69 -6.42 -18.43
C PRO A 343 -17.57 -5.18 -18.26
N VAL A 344 -18.64 -5.23 -17.45
CA VAL A 344 -19.48 -4.05 -17.15
C VAL A 344 -18.67 -2.98 -16.42
N GLU A 345 -17.88 -3.34 -15.42
CA GLU A 345 -17.01 -2.41 -14.70
C GLU A 345 -15.93 -1.82 -15.60
N ILE A 346 -15.36 -2.61 -16.52
CA ILE A 346 -14.43 -2.09 -17.54
C ILE A 346 -15.13 -1.04 -18.41
N LEU A 347 -16.33 -1.32 -18.91
CA LEU A 347 -17.08 -0.39 -19.78
C LEU A 347 -17.46 0.91 -19.06
N LYS A 348 -17.64 0.91 -17.74
CA LYS A 348 -17.83 2.15 -16.96
C LYS A 348 -16.59 3.04 -16.96
N VAL A 349 -15.40 2.46 -17.08
CA VAL A 349 -14.12 3.18 -17.09
C VAL A 349 -13.74 3.63 -18.50
N ILE A 350 -13.82 2.72 -19.48
CA ILE A 350 -13.36 3.00 -20.85
C ILE A 350 -14.44 3.61 -21.76
N GLY A 351 -15.70 3.54 -21.32
CA GLY A 351 -16.86 3.94 -22.11
C GLY A 351 -17.39 2.82 -23.03
N PRO A 352 -18.47 3.09 -23.77
CA PRO A 352 -19.06 2.12 -24.69
C PRO A 352 -18.11 1.69 -25.81
N ILE A 353 -18.21 0.43 -26.22
CA ILE A 353 -17.40 -0.15 -27.31
C ILE A 353 -18.27 -0.54 -28.49
N GLY A 354 -17.74 -0.40 -29.71
CA GLY A 354 -18.39 -0.88 -30.92
C GLY A 354 -17.96 -2.29 -31.27
N VAL A 355 -18.92 -3.19 -31.47
CA VAL A 355 -18.69 -4.56 -31.94
C VAL A 355 -19.21 -4.66 -33.38
N GLY A 356 -18.29 -4.94 -34.32
CA GLY A 356 -18.60 -5.02 -35.75
C GLY A 356 -19.72 -6.01 -36.04
N GLY A 357 -20.81 -5.53 -36.65
CA GLY A 357 -22.01 -6.34 -36.97
C GLY A 357 -23.03 -6.50 -35.84
N TRP A 358 -22.70 -6.07 -34.60
CA TRP A 358 -23.56 -6.25 -33.42
C TRP A 358 -23.95 -4.93 -32.73
N GLY A 359 -23.28 -3.82 -33.05
CA GLY A 359 -23.62 -2.49 -32.55
C GLY A 359 -22.73 -2.04 -31.40
N ASN A 360 -23.19 -1.02 -30.66
CA ASN A 360 -22.44 -0.45 -29.54
C ASN A 360 -22.94 -1.04 -28.22
N PHE A 361 -22.01 -1.44 -27.36
CA PHE A 361 -22.27 -2.00 -26.05
C PHE A 361 -21.75 -1.06 -24.97
N GLY A 362 -22.64 -0.65 -24.07
CA GLY A 362 -22.33 0.19 -22.93
C GLY A 362 -22.58 -0.51 -21.59
N PRO A 363 -22.20 0.10 -20.47
CA PRO A 363 -22.42 -0.47 -19.13
C PRO A 363 -23.87 -0.30 -18.63
N GLN A 364 -24.74 0.36 -19.40
CA GLN A 364 -26.13 0.60 -19.02
C GLN A 364 -26.98 -0.65 -19.25
N ASN A 365 -27.91 -0.92 -18.34
CA ASN A 365 -28.94 -1.93 -18.58
C ASN A 365 -29.78 -1.53 -19.79
N ASP A 366 -30.07 -2.51 -20.65
CA ASP A 366 -31.04 -2.36 -21.72
C ASP A 366 -32.42 -2.71 -21.17
N PRO A 367 -33.40 -1.78 -21.18
CA PRO A 367 -34.77 -2.06 -20.73
C PRO A 367 -35.45 -3.21 -21.49
N ALA A 368 -34.95 -3.61 -22.66
CA ALA A 368 -35.44 -4.77 -23.40
C ALA A 368 -34.97 -6.12 -22.81
N CYS A 369 -33.97 -6.10 -21.92
CA CYS A 369 -33.34 -7.28 -21.33
C CYS A 369 -33.65 -7.47 -19.83
N ASP A 370 -34.42 -6.57 -19.22
CA ASP A 370 -34.82 -6.59 -17.80
C ASP A 370 -36.11 -7.42 -17.54
#